data_AF-A0A5J4UDI6-F1
#
_entry.id   AF-A0A5J4UDI6-F1
#
_cell.length_a   1.000
_cell.length_b   1.000
_cell.length_c   1.000
_cell.angle_alpha   90.00
_cell.angle_beta   90.00
_cell.angle_gamma   90.00
#
_symmetry.space_group_name_H-M   'P 1'
#
loop_
_entity.id
_entity.type
_entity.pdbx_description
1 polymer ?
#
loop_
_entity_poly.entity_id
_entity_poly.type
_entity_poly.pdbx_seq_one_letter_code
_entity_poly.pdbx_strand_id
1 'polypeptide(L)'
;HADSVRITNSNFTQNEGWRTGGIFCHDITNQVLYLQNCMFQGNVAVRGTLYENIGEKFDIGNDVVLDHFFERNNVTENFVNSTSTSNYPKVGSTYIQYDFGVFDFLLDQTLADVLYVDGKLGRDVFGYGTQEQPLQTLIFAIGVSSSSTERPVTIYTSLDNFIESQFFIGGKATTIQGTIEGTGDDQKRTMLQNSNNEFSDLFTVYNGTLNLASLTVEINNNVGILNSDLIAIHLYGSGCIFSATQVIFRTAVISIRLKQQFIQSVQGCSISLSSSSFDNIQQNSEPLFTIPVQSNVTLEMLNTTINGYVNEKAEASSVVIEHYGTGVTTLTNCVFVCNVAKTKTSKIYGAALTIQFYQGNLEVVGVELANCVFDRNIGESCGAITIQGESSALTGLAITSCRFQNNVAYSIFLFPTIVHANDIYFDMANVQSILQGSQESTIFSDCVSYSATPKINYRSNTGQPVDSLLGEGANITSPATVYVSGSGSDTTGTGDITNPYQTFSQAYAHVDKRKLAQVLLQTGIFNVSFTLIDDVRIFIQGAGNLLSTITNGVQPEQGMFWLQTDTVLYIEDFEFIPSKCLSFEAPMFEVGKGSIIRLRRCSFRKQ
;
A
#
# COMPACT_ATOMS: atom_id res chain seq x y z
N HIS A 1 15.76 15.34 41.22
CA HIS A 1 17.02 14.73 40.78
C HIS A 1 17.44 13.63 41.74
N ALA A 2 17.16 12.39 41.36
CA ALA A 2 17.69 11.20 42.02
C ALA A 2 18.42 10.37 40.96
N ASP A 3 19.58 9.80 41.29
CA ASP A 3 20.31 8.96 40.33
C ASP A 3 19.52 7.69 40.00
N SER A 4 18.92 7.07 41.01
CA SER A 4 17.94 6.00 40.87
C SER A 4 16.94 6.06 42.03
N VAL A 5 15.75 5.51 41.83
CA VAL A 5 14.72 5.41 42.87
C VAL A 5 14.41 3.95 43.12
N ARG A 6 14.37 3.54 44.38
CA ARG A 6 13.99 2.19 44.79
C ARG A 6 12.89 2.24 45.83
N ILE A 7 11.77 1.60 45.52
CA ILE A 7 10.60 1.46 46.39
C ILE A 7 10.34 -0.04 46.55
N THR A 8 10.35 -0.51 47.79
CA THR A 8 10.20 -1.94 48.10
C THR A 8 9.22 -2.18 49.23
N ASN A 9 8.48 -3.27 49.20
CA ASN A 9 7.59 -3.72 50.29
C ASN A 9 6.64 -2.62 50.79
N SER A 10 6.06 -1.86 49.86
CA SER A 10 5.22 -0.69 50.15
C SER A 10 3.78 -0.92 49.67
N ASN A 11 2.80 -0.32 50.36
CA ASN A 11 1.39 -0.37 49.96
C ASN A 11 0.87 1.05 49.68
N PHE A 12 0.23 1.23 48.54
CA PHE A 12 -0.43 2.46 48.09
C PHE A 12 -1.92 2.18 47.94
N THR A 13 -2.72 2.62 48.91
CA THR A 13 -4.14 2.28 49.00
C THR A 13 -5.00 3.54 48.97
N GLN A 14 -6.01 3.58 48.09
CA GLN A 14 -7.05 4.61 48.02
C GLN A 14 -6.50 6.05 47.92
N ASN A 15 -5.37 6.24 47.22
CA ASN A 15 -4.84 7.56 46.98
C ASN A 15 -5.49 8.19 45.75
N GLU A 16 -5.77 9.49 45.83
CA GLU A 16 -6.29 10.27 44.72
C GLU A 16 -5.29 11.35 44.32
N GLY A 17 -5.00 11.46 43.04
CA GLY A 17 -4.15 12.52 42.51
C GLY A 17 -4.53 12.88 41.07
N TRP A 18 -3.91 13.93 40.53
CA TRP A 18 -4.35 14.48 39.23
C TRP A 18 -4.10 13.50 38.06
N ARG A 19 -2.84 13.17 37.78
CA ARG A 19 -2.43 12.22 36.71
C ARG A 19 -2.13 10.80 37.21
N THR A 20 -1.90 10.65 38.50
CA THR A 20 -1.69 9.39 39.20
C THR A 20 -2.10 9.53 40.65
N GLY A 21 -2.65 8.46 41.25
CA GLY A 21 -2.91 8.41 42.69
C GLY A 21 -1.70 7.88 43.47
N GLY A 22 -0.86 7.04 42.85
CA GLY A 22 0.29 6.42 43.52
C GLY A 22 1.58 7.22 43.37
N ILE A 23 2.43 6.80 42.43
CA ILE A 23 3.81 7.27 42.29
C ILE A 23 3.92 8.14 41.03
N PHE A 24 4.35 9.39 41.21
CA PHE A 24 4.76 10.26 40.12
C PHE A 24 6.28 10.30 40.02
N CYS A 25 6.84 9.76 38.94
CA CYS A 25 8.28 9.73 38.70
C CYS A 25 8.69 10.79 37.68
N HIS A 26 9.40 11.80 38.17
CA HIS A 26 10.02 12.84 37.36
C HIS A 26 11.52 12.89 37.63
N ASP A 27 12.33 12.99 36.55
CA ASP A 27 13.73 13.38 36.64
C ASP A 27 14.66 12.39 37.41
N ILE A 28 14.73 11.15 36.89
CA ILE A 28 15.62 10.07 37.36
C ILE A 28 16.84 9.97 36.41
N THR A 29 18.05 10.26 36.91
CA THR A 29 19.27 10.38 36.08
C THR A 29 19.60 9.09 35.33
N ASN A 30 19.58 7.95 36.04
CA ASN A 30 19.89 6.64 35.43
C ASN A 30 18.66 6.01 34.76
N GLN A 31 17.50 6.69 34.76
CA GLN A 31 16.29 6.23 34.09
C GLN A 31 15.74 4.89 34.60
N VAL A 32 16.06 4.52 35.85
CA VAL A 32 15.61 3.26 36.48
C VAL A 32 14.79 3.54 37.74
N LEU A 33 13.57 3.00 37.74
CA LEU A 33 12.71 2.86 38.91
C LEU A 33 12.64 1.38 39.33
N TYR A 34 13.16 1.06 40.51
CA TYR A 34 13.00 -0.27 41.12
C TYR A 34 11.71 -0.29 41.93
N LEU A 35 10.75 -1.14 41.53
CA LEU A 35 9.46 -1.32 42.19
C LEU A 35 9.27 -2.78 42.57
N GLN A 36 9.55 -3.13 43.83
CA GLN A 36 9.65 -4.54 44.24
C GLN A 36 8.71 -4.87 45.40
N ASN A 37 7.88 -5.89 45.25
CA ASN A 37 6.90 -6.32 46.26
C ASN A 37 5.97 -5.17 46.69
N CYS A 38 5.56 -4.31 45.75
CA CYS A 38 4.64 -3.21 46.02
C CYS A 38 3.20 -3.61 45.73
N MET A 39 2.27 -3.11 46.55
CA MET A 39 0.84 -3.34 46.38
C MET A 39 0.14 -2.01 46.11
N PHE A 40 -0.67 -1.97 45.05
CA PHE A 40 -1.49 -0.82 44.72
C PHE A 40 -2.97 -1.21 44.79
N GLN A 41 -3.78 -0.46 45.53
CA GLN A 41 -5.16 -0.82 45.82
C GLN A 41 -6.09 0.37 45.67
N GLY A 42 -6.80 0.43 44.54
CA GLY A 42 -7.87 1.41 44.33
C GLY A 42 -7.37 2.85 44.31
N ASN A 43 -6.17 3.09 43.79
CA ASN A 43 -5.69 4.44 43.53
C ASN A 43 -6.43 5.03 42.33
N VAL A 44 -6.57 6.35 42.30
CA VAL A 44 -7.35 7.07 41.29
C VAL A 44 -6.56 8.25 40.74
N ALA A 45 -6.42 8.28 39.42
CA ALA A 45 -6.05 9.47 38.67
C ALA A 45 -7.31 10.25 38.29
N VAL A 46 -7.59 11.34 38.99
CA VAL A 46 -8.82 12.16 38.83
C VAL A 46 -8.97 12.69 37.41
N ARG A 47 -7.88 13.03 36.73
CA ARG A 47 -7.94 13.45 35.33
C ARG A 47 -8.55 12.37 34.42
N GLY A 48 -8.30 11.10 34.72
CA GLY A 48 -8.78 9.96 33.93
C GLY A 48 -10.29 9.78 33.98
N THR A 49 -10.98 10.38 34.97
CA THR A 49 -12.45 10.34 35.08
C THR A 49 -13.12 11.44 34.27
N LEU A 50 -12.35 12.40 33.74
CA LEU A 50 -12.87 13.51 32.90
C LEU A 50 -12.98 13.12 31.42
N TYR A 51 -12.30 12.05 31.01
CA TYR A 51 -12.27 11.58 29.63
C TYR A 51 -13.07 10.30 29.48
N GLU A 52 -14.01 10.32 28.54
CA GLU A 52 -14.77 9.13 28.14
C GLU A 52 -13.95 8.27 27.17
N ASN A 53 -13.20 8.91 26.26
CA ASN A 53 -12.37 8.22 25.28
C ASN A 53 -11.05 7.73 25.92
N ILE A 54 -10.72 6.47 25.68
CA ILE A 54 -9.47 5.85 26.16
C ILE A 54 -8.25 6.51 25.50
N GLY A 55 -8.35 6.92 24.23
CA GLY A 55 -7.27 7.59 23.50
C GLY A 55 -6.84 8.92 24.13
N GLU A 56 -7.66 9.54 24.97
CA GLU A 56 -7.35 10.79 25.68
C GLU A 56 -6.60 10.56 27.01
N LYS A 57 -6.34 9.29 27.38
CA LYS A 57 -5.72 8.89 28.66
C LYS A 57 -4.23 8.52 28.53
N PHE A 58 -3.57 8.92 27.45
CA PHE A 58 -2.19 8.54 27.10
C PHE A 58 -1.17 8.79 28.23
N ASP A 59 -1.33 9.89 28.98
CA ASP A 59 -0.39 10.31 30.03
C ASP A 59 -0.89 10.07 31.46
N ILE A 60 -1.84 9.15 31.62
CA ILE A 60 -2.51 8.85 32.88
C ILE A 60 -2.15 7.43 33.33
N GLY A 61 -1.87 7.27 34.63
CA GLY A 61 -1.70 5.96 35.25
C GLY A 61 -2.17 6.02 36.69
N ASN A 62 -3.20 5.24 37.06
CA ASN A 62 -3.79 5.26 38.39
C ASN A 62 -2.76 4.98 39.49
N ASP A 63 -1.74 4.16 39.21
CA ASP A 63 -0.73 3.73 40.17
C ASP A 63 0.63 4.38 39.96
N VAL A 64 1.10 4.46 38.72
CA VAL A 64 2.43 4.99 38.40
C VAL A 64 2.38 5.86 37.14
N VAL A 65 3.07 6.99 37.17
CA VAL A 65 3.37 7.78 35.96
C VAL A 65 4.89 7.93 35.82
N LEU A 66 5.41 7.56 34.65
CA LEU A 66 6.82 7.60 34.30
C LEU A 66 7.11 8.77 33.34
N ASP A 67 7.37 9.95 33.89
CA ASP A 67 7.63 11.19 33.13
C ASP A 67 9.13 11.54 33.12
N HIS A 68 9.92 10.58 32.64
CA HIS A 68 11.33 10.77 32.29
C HIS A 68 11.67 9.88 31.09
N PHE A 69 12.76 10.15 30.39
CA PHE A 69 13.21 9.27 29.31
C PHE A 69 13.68 7.95 29.93
N PHE A 70 13.21 6.81 29.45
CA PHE A 70 13.67 5.48 29.88
C PHE A 70 13.74 4.50 28.72
N GLU A 71 14.53 3.45 28.89
CA GLU A 71 14.46 2.26 28.04
C GLU A 71 13.45 1.28 28.64
N ARG A 72 12.75 0.53 27.78
CA ARG A 72 11.75 -0.44 28.22
C ARG A 72 12.28 -1.41 29.28
N ASN A 73 13.50 -1.93 29.08
CA ASN A 73 14.12 -2.88 30.01
C ASN A 73 14.36 -2.27 31.39
N ASN A 74 14.57 -0.95 31.49
CA ASN A 74 14.68 -0.26 32.76
C ASN A 74 13.40 -0.36 33.60
N VAL A 75 12.25 -0.59 32.97
CA VAL A 75 10.97 -0.80 33.66
C VAL A 75 10.68 -2.29 33.82
N THR A 76 10.71 -3.06 32.73
CA THR A 76 10.28 -4.46 32.73
C THR A 76 11.15 -5.37 33.59
N GLU A 77 12.44 -5.08 33.74
CA GLU A 77 13.35 -5.87 34.60
C GLU A 77 13.27 -5.46 36.08
N ASN A 78 12.68 -4.30 36.38
CA ASN A 78 12.78 -3.67 37.70
C ASN A 78 11.43 -3.57 38.45
N PHE A 79 10.32 -3.85 37.78
CA PHE A 79 9.01 -4.04 38.39
C PHE A 79 8.82 -5.52 38.71
N VAL A 80 9.06 -5.90 39.96
CA VAL A 80 9.15 -7.30 40.38
C VAL A 80 8.15 -7.59 41.49
N ASN A 81 7.33 -8.62 41.33
CA ASN A 81 6.34 -9.06 42.32
C ASN A 81 5.43 -7.93 42.84
N SER A 82 5.18 -6.91 42.03
CA SER A 82 4.28 -5.82 42.36
C SER A 82 2.91 -6.11 41.75
N THR A 83 1.84 -5.71 42.43
CA THR A 83 0.46 -6.04 42.03
C THR A 83 -0.45 -4.84 42.17
N SER A 84 -1.43 -4.70 41.29
CA SER A 84 -2.42 -3.63 41.37
C SER A 84 -3.87 -4.11 41.19
N THR A 85 -4.77 -3.61 42.04
CA THR A 85 -6.22 -3.69 41.87
C THR A 85 -6.86 -2.35 41.48
N SER A 86 -6.05 -1.35 41.12
CA SER A 86 -6.56 -0.06 40.63
C SER A 86 -7.12 -0.21 39.21
N ASN A 87 -7.93 0.76 38.80
CA ASN A 87 -8.52 0.77 37.47
C ASN A 87 -7.46 0.96 36.38
N TYR A 88 -7.76 0.49 35.17
CA TYR A 88 -6.98 0.75 33.97
C TYR A 88 -7.08 2.24 33.55
N PRO A 89 -6.01 2.87 33.01
CA PRO A 89 -4.62 2.39 32.98
C PRO A 89 -3.94 2.52 34.34
N LYS A 90 -3.02 1.62 34.65
CA LYS A 90 -2.28 1.55 35.93
C LYS A 90 -0.95 2.31 35.84
N VAL A 91 -0.28 2.18 34.71
CA VAL A 91 0.98 2.85 34.39
C VAL A 91 0.80 3.73 33.14
N GLY A 92 1.26 4.97 33.22
CA GLY A 92 1.22 5.93 32.09
C GLY A 92 2.52 6.72 31.93
N SER A 93 2.64 7.46 30.83
CA SER A 93 3.80 8.29 30.52
C SER A 93 3.42 9.46 29.59
N THR A 94 4.12 10.60 29.66
CA THR A 94 4.03 11.63 28.60
C THR A 94 4.79 11.26 27.31
N TYR A 95 5.57 10.18 27.31
CA TYR A 95 6.37 9.78 26.17
C TYR A 95 5.63 8.76 25.33
N ILE A 96 5.36 9.12 24.07
CA ILE A 96 4.49 8.38 23.15
C ILE A 96 4.83 6.88 23.03
N GLN A 97 6.13 6.51 23.04
CA GLN A 97 6.53 5.11 22.94
C GLN A 97 6.09 4.23 24.14
N TYR A 98 5.60 4.85 25.21
CA TYR A 98 5.21 4.24 26.48
C TYR A 98 3.84 4.72 26.96
N ASP A 99 2.99 5.14 26.04
CA ASP A 99 1.65 5.63 26.33
C ASP A 99 0.74 4.57 26.97
N PHE A 100 -0.46 5.01 27.36
CA PHE A 100 -1.44 4.29 28.19
C PHE A 100 -1.34 2.74 28.17
N GLY A 101 -1.13 2.16 29.36
CA GLY A 101 -1.25 0.72 29.56
C GLY A 101 -0.11 -0.12 29.00
N VAL A 102 0.97 0.48 28.48
CA VAL A 102 2.14 -0.28 28.01
C VAL A 102 2.76 -1.11 29.13
N PHE A 103 2.74 -0.68 30.39
CA PHE A 103 3.39 -1.42 31.49
C PHE A 103 2.44 -2.04 32.51
N ASP A 104 1.12 -1.94 32.29
CA ASP A 104 0.10 -2.47 33.21
C ASP A 104 0.26 -3.96 33.46
N PHE A 105 0.70 -4.68 32.42
CA PHE A 105 0.98 -6.11 32.45
C PHE A 105 2.00 -6.52 33.52
N LEU A 106 2.86 -5.60 33.98
CA LEU A 106 3.84 -5.83 35.06
C LEU A 106 3.19 -5.83 36.44
N LEU A 107 1.96 -5.31 36.56
CA LEU A 107 1.20 -5.21 37.80
C LEU A 107 0.00 -6.17 37.82
N ASP A 108 -0.23 -6.90 36.72
CA ASP A 108 -1.33 -7.84 36.54
C ASP A 108 -0.90 -9.30 36.73
N GLN A 109 -1.70 -10.07 37.46
CA GLN A 109 -1.40 -11.47 37.77
C GLN A 109 -1.77 -12.44 36.64
N THR A 110 -2.69 -12.05 35.76
CA THR A 110 -3.17 -12.89 34.64
C THR A 110 -3.48 -12.02 33.42
N LEU A 111 -2.93 -12.39 32.27
CA LEU A 111 -3.18 -11.75 30.99
C LEU A 111 -3.67 -12.83 30.01
N ALA A 112 -4.63 -12.48 29.18
CA ALA A 112 -5.14 -13.39 28.15
C ALA A 112 -4.34 -13.22 26.85
N ASP A 113 -3.93 -14.35 26.26
CA ASP A 113 -3.27 -14.38 24.94
C ASP A 113 -4.30 -14.30 23.80
N VAL A 114 -5.59 -14.50 24.10
CA VAL A 114 -6.70 -14.39 23.16
C VAL A 114 -7.79 -13.51 23.75
N LEU A 115 -8.23 -12.53 22.97
CA LEU A 115 -9.33 -11.62 23.32
C LEU A 115 -10.39 -11.62 22.23
N TYR A 116 -11.65 -11.40 22.62
CA TYR A 116 -12.77 -11.21 21.71
C TYR A 116 -13.36 -9.80 21.88
N VAL A 117 -13.62 -9.14 20.75
CA VAL A 117 -14.20 -7.80 20.69
C VAL A 117 -15.47 -7.84 19.84
N ASP A 118 -16.56 -7.31 20.38
CA ASP A 118 -17.84 -7.14 19.70
C ASP A 118 -18.34 -5.71 19.89
N GLY A 119 -18.39 -4.95 18.79
CA GLY A 119 -18.71 -3.52 18.84
C GLY A 119 -20.15 -3.22 19.28
N LYS A 120 -21.06 -4.21 19.25
CA LYS A 120 -22.49 -4.04 19.58
C LYS A 120 -22.86 -4.60 20.95
N LEU A 121 -22.29 -5.76 21.30
CA LEU A 121 -22.67 -6.53 22.50
C LEU A 121 -21.61 -6.46 23.60
N GLY A 122 -20.39 -6.04 23.27
CA GLY A 122 -19.27 -6.00 24.19
C GLY A 122 -19.34 -4.88 25.21
N ARG A 123 -18.45 -4.94 26.21
CA ARG A 123 -18.23 -3.88 27.21
C ARG A 123 -16.76 -3.77 27.58
N ASP A 124 -16.26 -2.53 27.69
CA ASP A 124 -14.88 -2.26 28.09
C ASP A 124 -14.72 -2.26 29.61
N VAL A 125 -14.66 -3.46 30.16
CA VAL A 125 -14.47 -3.70 31.59
C VAL A 125 -13.33 -4.68 31.78
N PHE A 126 -12.45 -4.43 32.76
CA PHE A 126 -11.38 -5.37 33.06
C PHE A 126 -11.94 -6.76 33.44
N GLY A 127 -11.36 -7.82 32.87
CA GLY A 127 -11.83 -9.20 33.02
C GLY A 127 -12.83 -9.65 31.94
N TYR A 128 -13.34 -8.74 31.10
CA TYR A 128 -13.97 -9.11 29.83
C TYR A 128 -12.89 -9.47 28.79
N GLY A 129 -13.33 -9.94 27.62
CA GLY A 129 -12.47 -10.39 26.53
C GLY A 129 -12.60 -11.88 26.22
N THR A 130 -13.52 -12.60 26.86
CA THR A 130 -13.89 -13.96 26.45
C THR A 130 -14.95 -13.91 25.36
N GLN A 131 -15.20 -15.05 24.70
CA GLN A 131 -16.22 -15.13 23.66
C GLN A 131 -17.63 -14.84 24.19
N GLU A 132 -17.94 -15.23 25.43
CA GLU A 132 -19.23 -15.00 26.08
C GLU A 132 -19.35 -13.57 26.66
N GLN A 133 -18.22 -12.94 27.00
CA GLN A 133 -18.14 -11.61 27.56
C GLN A 133 -17.11 -10.77 26.77
N PRO A 134 -17.41 -10.41 25.51
CA PRO A 134 -16.45 -9.71 24.67
C PRO A 134 -16.23 -8.27 25.12
N LEU A 135 -15.05 -7.74 24.83
CA LEU A 135 -14.78 -6.31 24.94
C LEU A 135 -15.53 -5.53 23.86
N GLN A 136 -15.73 -4.22 24.05
CA GLN A 136 -16.47 -3.40 23.08
C GLN A 136 -15.54 -2.74 22.07
N THR A 137 -14.41 -2.21 22.53
CA THR A 137 -13.47 -1.46 21.70
C THR A 137 -12.17 -2.20 21.50
N LEU A 138 -11.54 -1.95 20.35
CA LEU A 138 -10.24 -2.52 20.03
C LEU A 138 -9.13 -1.80 20.79
N ILE A 139 -9.27 -0.49 21.01
CA ILE A 139 -8.31 0.30 21.81
C ILE A 139 -8.22 -0.27 23.24
N PHE A 140 -9.35 -0.59 23.87
CA PHE A 140 -9.32 -1.17 25.20
C PHE A 140 -8.69 -2.56 25.20
N ALA A 141 -9.03 -3.42 24.23
CA ALA A 141 -8.45 -4.76 24.08
C ALA A 141 -6.93 -4.72 23.91
N ILE A 142 -6.42 -3.82 23.07
CA ILE A 142 -4.98 -3.56 22.93
C ILE A 142 -4.39 -3.06 24.25
N GLY A 143 -5.09 -2.14 24.92
CA GLY A 143 -4.68 -1.54 26.18
C GLY A 143 -4.44 -2.55 27.31
N VAL A 144 -5.34 -3.53 27.46
CA VAL A 144 -5.27 -4.57 28.52
C VAL A 144 -4.44 -5.79 28.14
N SER A 145 -3.97 -5.87 26.89
CA SER A 145 -3.12 -6.97 26.40
C SER A 145 -1.67 -6.86 26.89
N SER A 146 -0.96 -7.99 26.96
CA SER A 146 0.46 -8.02 27.32
C SER A 146 1.27 -7.15 26.38
N SER A 147 2.04 -6.24 26.94
CA SER A 147 3.06 -5.53 26.19
C SER A 147 4.37 -6.30 26.31
N SER A 148 4.43 -7.45 25.65
CA SER A 148 5.66 -8.23 25.45
C SER A 148 5.64 -8.82 24.05
N THR A 149 6.78 -8.76 23.35
CA THR A 149 6.93 -9.45 22.06
C THR A 149 6.96 -10.98 22.23
N GLU A 150 7.33 -11.47 23.41
CA GLU A 150 7.36 -12.90 23.75
C GLU A 150 5.98 -13.48 24.09
N ARG A 151 4.99 -12.61 24.35
CA ARG A 151 3.60 -13.00 24.63
C ARG A 151 2.66 -12.39 23.59
N PRO A 152 2.64 -12.95 22.37
CA PRO A 152 1.78 -12.44 21.32
C PRO A 152 0.31 -12.60 21.70
N VAL A 153 -0.49 -11.56 21.45
CA VAL A 153 -1.93 -11.55 21.70
C VAL A 153 -2.69 -11.57 20.38
N THR A 154 -3.74 -12.39 20.32
CA THR A 154 -4.69 -12.41 19.20
C THR A 154 -6.04 -11.87 19.62
N ILE A 155 -6.53 -10.85 18.91
CA ILE A 155 -7.80 -10.19 19.15
C ILE A 155 -8.74 -10.55 18.00
N TYR A 156 -9.77 -11.33 18.30
CA TYR A 156 -10.85 -11.67 17.36
C TYR A 156 -11.94 -10.61 17.40
N THR A 157 -12.42 -10.20 16.24
CA THR A 157 -13.42 -9.14 16.10
C THR A 157 -14.70 -9.66 15.48
N SER A 158 -15.85 -9.12 15.91
CA SER A 158 -17.13 -9.29 15.24
C SER A 158 -17.15 -8.61 13.86
N LEU A 159 -18.19 -8.92 13.06
CA LEU A 159 -18.45 -8.28 11.77
C LEU A 159 -19.05 -6.86 11.95
N ASP A 160 -18.27 -5.95 12.53
CA ASP A 160 -18.65 -4.57 12.83
C ASP A 160 -17.68 -3.55 12.23
N ASN A 161 -18.05 -2.27 12.30
CA ASN A 161 -17.18 -1.15 12.00
C ASN A 161 -16.63 -0.57 13.31
N PHE A 162 -15.33 -0.71 13.53
CA PHE A 162 -14.61 -0.17 14.67
C PHE A 162 -14.02 1.19 14.30
N ILE A 163 -14.69 2.24 14.77
CA ILE A 163 -14.35 3.64 14.51
C ILE A 163 -13.61 4.18 15.73
N GLU A 164 -12.30 4.35 15.59
CA GLU A 164 -11.38 4.54 16.71
C GLU A 164 -10.42 5.70 16.40
N SER A 165 -9.92 6.38 17.43
CA SER A 165 -9.03 7.55 17.21
C SER A 165 -7.62 7.14 16.83
N GLN A 166 -7.07 6.11 17.49
CA GLN A 166 -5.74 5.56 17.22
C GLN A 166 -5.59 4.16 17.85
N PHE A 167 -4.94 3.23 17.14
CA PHE A 167 -4.50 1.93 17.62
C PHE A 167 -3.01 1.96 17.94
N PHE A 168 -2.67 1.99 19.23
CA PHE A 168 -1.28 2.10 19.68
C PHE A 168 -0.67 0.74 20.06
N ILE A 169 0.38 0.33 19.34
CA ILE A 169 1.10 -0.93 19.53
C ILE A 169 2.54 -0.63 20.01
N GLY A 170 2.70 -0.35 21.30
CA GLY A 170 3.99 -0.08 21.94
C GLY A 170 4.69 -1.34 22.45
N GLY A 171 5.67 -1.86 21.70
CA GLY A 171 6.49 -2.99 22.11
C GLY A 171 5.75 -4.33 22.21
N LYS A 172 4.50 -4.40 21.77
CA LYS A 172 3.65 -5.60 21.86
C LYS A 172 3.76 -6.43 20.58
N ALA A 173 3.41 -7.71 20.65
CA ALA A 173 3.07 -8.48 19.46
C ALA A 173 1.56 -8.71 19.42
N THR A 174 0.86 -8.04 18.50
CA THR A 174 -0.60 -8.02 18.45
C THR A 174 -1.08 -8.48 17.08
N THR A 175 -2.00 -9.45 17.08
CA THR A 175 -2.75 -9.87 15.90
C THR A 175 -4.19 -9.41 16.02
N ILE A 176 -4.71 -8.67 15.04
CA ILE A 176 -6.13 -8.32 14.94
C ILE A 176 -6.74 -9.16 13.82
N GLN A 177 -7.61 -10.08 14.22
CA GLN A 177 -8.29 -11.02 13.34
C GLN A 177 -9.72 -10.55 13.08
N GLY A 178 -9.96 -10.13 11.83
CA GLY A 178 -11.26 -9.80 11.28
C GLY A 178 -12.18 -11.01 11.09
N THR A 179 -13.48 -10.74 11.03
CA THR A 179 -14.50 -11.67 10.56
C THR A 179 -14.87 -11.35 9.11
N ILE A 180 -15.00 -12.39 8.30
CA ILE A 180 -15.50 -12.33 6.92
C ILE A 180 -16.80 -13.14 6.85
N GLU A 181 -17.84 -12.58 6.26
CA GLU A 181 -19.11 -13.26 6.00
C GLU A 181 -19.55 -13.07 4.54
N GLY A 182 -20.10 -14.12 3.93
CA GLY A 182 -20.55 -14.10 2.52
C GLY A 182 -19.45 -14.46 1.51
N THR A 183 -19.81 -14.40 0.23
CA THR A 183 -18.95 -14.79 -0.90
C THR A 183 -19.14 -13.84 -2.07
N GLY A 184 -18.09 -13.60 -2.86
CA GLY A 184 -18.15 -12.72 -4.03
C GLY A 184 -18.43 -11.26 -3.64
N ASP A 185 -19.27 -10.58 -4.41
CA ASP A 185 -19.53 -9.14 -4.26
C ASP A 185 -20.31 -8.78 -2.98
N ASP A 186 -21.04 -9.73 -2.38
CA ASP A 186 -21.78 -9.55 -1.13
C ASP A 186 -20.92 -9.79 0.13
N GLN A 187 -19.63 -10.07 -0.05
CA GLN A 187 -18.73 -10.36 1.06
C GLN A 187 -18.56 -9.14 1.97
N LYS A 188 -18.89 -9.32 3.25
CA LYS A 188 -18.70 -8.33 4.31
C LYS A 188 -17.47 -8.70 5.12
N ARG A 189 -16.81 -7.68 5.65
CA ARG A 189 -15.60 -7.80 6.47
C ARG A 189 -15.70 -6.86 7.66
N THR A 190 -15.06 -7.21 8.76
CA THR A 190 -14.75 -6.25 9.82
C THR A 190 -14.05 -5.03 9.22
N MET A 191 -14.43 -3.83 9.65
CA MET A 191 -13.87 -2.58 9.16
C MET A 191 -13.22 -1.81 10.31
N LEU A 192 -12.00 -1.31 10.08
CA LEU A 192 -11.26 -0.45 11.01
C LEU A 192 -11.11 0.93 10.38
N GLN A 193 -11.50 1.99 11.11
CA GLN A 193 -11.64 3.34 10.55
C GLN A 193 -11.28 4.42 11.58
N ASN A 194 -10.74 5.55 11.10
CA ASN A 194 -10.46 6.70 11.97
C ASN A 194 -11.75 7.43 12.39
N SER A 195 -11.83 7.81 13.66
CA SER A 195 -13.00 8.49 14.24
C SER A 195 -13.00 10.00 14.08
N ASN A 196 -11.84 10.63 14.11
CA ASN A 196 -11.70 12.08 14.16
C ASN A 196 -10.40 12.56 13.47
N ASN A 197 -10.17 13.88 13.56
CA ASN A 197 -9.02 14.56 12.97
C ASN A 197 -7.93 14.92 14.00
N GLU A 198 -7.97 14.36 15.21
CA GLU A 198 -7.08 14.75 16.30
C GLU A 198 -5.71 14.08 16.17
N PHE A 199 -5.68 12.82 15.73
CA PHE A 199 -4.47 12.02 15.60
C PHE A 199 -3.92 12.05 14.17
N SER A 200 -2.59 12.02 14.06
CA SER A 200 -1.89 11.93 12.78
C SER A 200 -1.67 10.49 12.32
N ASP A 201 -1.96 9.50 13.16
CA ASP A 201 -1.79 8.09 12.83
C ASP A 201 -3.05 7.31 13.22
N LEU A 202 -3.53 6.41 12.35
CA LEU A 202 -4.56 5.44 12.74
C LEU A 202 -3.94 4.24 13.49
N PHE A 203 -2.86 3.66 12.97
CA PHE A 203 -2.05 2.68 13.68
C PHE A 203 -0.66 3.23 13.94
N THR A 204 -0.23 3.17 15.20
CA THR A 204 1.12 3.57 15.60
C THR A 204 1.81 2.36 16.22
N VAL A 205 2.87 1.87 15.57
CA VAL A 205 3.62 0.68 16.02
C VAL A 205 5.03 1.11 16.41
N TYR A 206 5.39 0.95 17.69
CA TYR A 206 6.72 1.29 18.23
C TYR A 206 7.46 0.03 18.66
N ASN A 207 8.54 -0.34 17.95
CA ASN A 207 9.34 -1.55 18.21
C ASN A 207 8.50 -2.79 18.57
N GLY A 208 7.40 -3.00 17.85
CA GLY A 208 6.42 -4.06 18.10
C GLY A 208 6.07 -4.82 16.83
N THR A 209 5.16 -5.79 16.97
CA THR A 209 4.61 -6.56 15.87
C THR A 209 3.11 -6.28 15.76
N LEU A 210 2.66 -5.85 14.58
CA LEU A 210 1.24 -5.74 14.25
C LEU A 210 0.93 -6.69 13.09
N ASN A 211 0.02 -7.63 13.32
CA ASN A 211 -0.52 -8.51 12.29
C ASN A 211 -2.01 -8.18 12.09
N LEU A 212 -2.40 -7.83 10.88
CA LEU A 212 -3.80 -7.63 10.50
C LEU A 212 -4.25 -8.80 9.62
N ALA A 213 -5.43 -9.34 9.88
CA ALA A 213 -5.94 -10.46 9.10
C ALA A 213 -7.43 -10.34 8.80
N SER A 214 -7.83 -10.65 7.56
CA SER A 214 -9.24 -10.85 7.18
C SER A 214 -10.18 -9.67 7.44
N LEU A 215 -9.72 -8.44 7.21
CA LEU A 215 -10.46 -7.21 7.52
C LEU A 215 -10.24 -6.11 6.46
N THR A 216 -10.94 -4.99 6.62
CA THR A 216 -10.75 -3.77 5.83
C THR A 216 -10.21 -2.66 6.72
N VAL A 217 -9.15 -1.98 6.28
CA VAL A 217 -8.69 -0.71 6.86
C VAL A 217 -9.13 0.41 5.93
N GLU A 218 -10.03 1.26 6.38
CA GLU A 218 -10.60 2.35 5.60
C GLU A 218 -10.32 3.71 6.25
N ILE A 219 -9.58 4.58 5.56
CA ILE A 219 -9.47 5.98 6.00
C ILE A 219 -10.76 6.72 5.64
N ASN A 220 -11.47 7.19 6.65
CA ASN A 220 -12.53 8.17 6.52
C ASN A 220 -11.94 9.54 6.16
N ASN A 221 -11.79 9.79 4.87
CA ASN A 221 -11.26 11.03 4.31
C ASN A 221 -12.34 12.08 4.02
N ASN A 222 -13.50 12.02 4.67
CA ASN A 222 -14.52 13.06 4.58
C ASN A 222 -14.01 14.40 5.16
N VAL A 223 -14.42 15.50 4.51
CA VAL A 223 -14.05 16.85 4.95
C VAL A 223 -14.54 17.09 6.39
N GLY A 224 -13.62 17.50 7.27
CA GLY A 224 -13.89 17.75 8.70
C GLY A 224 -13.60 16.58 9.63
N ILE A 225 -13.50 15.35 9.10
CA ILE A 225 -13.12 14.14 9.86
C ILE A 225 -11.64 13.82 9.66
N LEU A 226 -11.09 14.09 8.49
CA LEU A 226 -9.70 13.79 8.17
C LEU A 226 -8.72 14.77 8.82
N ASN A 227 -7.79 14.27 9.63
CA ASN A 227 -6.53 14.98 9.88
C ASN A 227 -5.75 15.04 8.56
N SER A 228 -5.36 16.22 8.12
CA SER A 228 -4.70 16.35 6.82
C SER A 228 -3.36 15.63 6.74
N ASP A 229 -2.73 15.36 7.89
CA ASP A 229 -1.48 14.64 8.04
C ASP A 229 -1.68 13.20 8.52
N LEU A 230 -2.89 12.64 8.38
CA LEU A 230 -3.18 11.26 8.77
C LEU A 230 -2.39 10.25 7.93
N ILE A 231 -1.67 9.37 8.61
CA ILE A 231 -1.04 8.15 8.11
C ILE A 231 -1.89 6.96 8.61
N ALA A 232 -2.21 6.01 7.74
CA ALA A 232 -2.98 4.85 8.18
C ALA A 232 -2.15 3.97 9.12
N ILE A 233 -0.91 3.65 8.74
CA ILE A 233 -0.02 2.80 9.54
C ILE A 233 1.36 3.43 9.60
N HIS A 234 1.81 3.76 10.81
CA HIS A 234 3.13 4.33 11.05
C HIS A 234 3.98 3.36 11.88
N LEU A 235 5.11 2.93 11.31
CA LEU A 235 6.05 2.01 11.92
C LEU A 235 7.29 2.78 12.41
N TYR A 236 7.51 2.74 13.72
CA TYR A 236 8.58 3.45 14.41
C TYR A 236 9.57 2.50 15.07
N GLY A 237 10.85 2.85 15.00
CA GLY A 237 11.94 2.10 15.59
C GLY A 237 12.45 0.96 14.69
N SER A 238 13.61 0.42 15.04
CA SER A 238 14.39 -0.49 14.18
C SER A 238 14.00 -1.97 14.28
N GLY A 239 12.99 -2.30 15.09
CA GLY A 239 12.54 -3.68 15.33
C GLY A 239 11.07 -3.91 15.04
N CYS A 240 10.44 -3.02 14.27
CA CYS A 240 9.02 -3.13 13.94
C CYS A 240 8.76 -4.20 12.89
N ILE A 241 7.68 -4.96 13.08
CA ILE A 241 7.20 -5.95 12.13
C ILE A 241 5.73 -5.65 11.86
N PHE A 242 5.39 -5.46 10.59
CA PHE A 242 4.01 -5.32 10.15
C PHE A 242 3.66 -6.43 9.18
N SER A 243 2.56 -7.12 9.41
CA SER A 243 2.01 -8.06 8.45
C SER A 243 0.52 -7.84 8.19
N ALA A 244 0.09 -8.08 6.94
CA ALA A 244 -1.31 -7.99 6.55
C ALA A 244 -1.70 -9.13 5.63
N THR A 245 -2.63 -9.99 6.10
CA THR A 245 -3.11 -11.15 5.34
C THR A 245 -4.59 -11.04 5.02
N GLN A 246 -4.96 -11.07 3.74
CA GLN A 246 -6.34 -10.88 3.29
C GLN A 246 -6.97 -9.56 3.77
N VAL A 247 -6.18 -8.48 3.72
CA VAL A 247 -6.60 -7.14 4.15
C VAL A 247 -6.85 -6.25 2.94
N ILE A 248 -7.94 -5.47 2.99
CA ILE A 248 -8.25 -4.45 1.99
C ILE A 248 -7.96 -3.07 2.58
N PHE A 249 -7.09 -2.31 1.94
CA PHE A 249 -6.75 -0.93 2.28
C PHE A 249 -7.41 0.03 1.29
N ARG A 250 -8.17 1.00 1.78
CA ARG A 250 -8.87 1.97 0.93
C ARG A 250 -9.20 3.28 1.64
N THR A 251 -9.80 4.20 0.90
CA THR A 251 -10.41 5.42 1.45
C THR A 251 -11.93 5.40 1.27
N ALA A 252 -12.66 6.09 2.14
CA ALA A 252 -14.12 6.20 2.06
C ALA A 252 -14.58 7.01 0.83
N VAL A 253 -13.83 8.05 0.45
CA VAL A 253 -14.11 8.95 -0.67
C VAL A 253 -12.95 8.95 -1.65
N ILE A 254 -13.13 8.25 -2.77
CA ILE A 254 -12.08 8.06 -3.81
C ILE A 254 -11.54 9.39 -4.35
N SER A 255 -12.38 10.43 -4.44
CA SER A 255 -11.99 11.72 -5.02
C SER A 255 -11.17 12.63 -4.10
N ILE A 256 -11.00 12.27 -2.82
CA ILE A 256 -10.25 13.08 -1.86
C ILE A 256 -8.86 12.49 -1.66
N ARG A 257 -7.84 13.29 -1.97
CA ARG A 257 -6.44 12.88 -1.91
C ARG A 257 -5.86 13.02 -0.51
N LEU A 258 -5.10 12.02 -0.10
CA LEU A 258 -4.30 12.05 1.12
C LEU A 258 -3.02 12.89 0.90
N LYS A 259 -2.46 13.45 1.98
CA LYS A 259 -1.18 14.20 1.91
C LYS A 259 0.03 13.35 2.30
N GLN A 260 -0.16 12.36 3.15
CA GLN A 260 0.88 11.50 3.70
C GLN A 260 0.76 10.08 3.16
N GLN A 261 1.84 9.29 3.26
CA GLN A 261 1.84 7.88 2.87
C GLN A 261 0.74 7.11 3.61
N PHE A 262 0.20 6.08 2.96
CA PHE A 262 -0.77 5.19 3.61
C PHE A 262 -0.08 4.33 4.66
N ILE A 263 1.09 3.78 4.33
CA ILE A 263 2.00 3.13 5.28
C ILE A 263 3.32 3.90 5.27
N GLN A 264 3.74 4.38 6.43
CA GLN A 264 5.03 5.03 6.62
C GLN A 264 5.90 4.16 7.52
N SER A 265 7.15 3.93 7.10
CA SER A 265 8.08 3.11 7.85
C SER A 265 9.46 3.75 7.94
N VAL A 266 10.12 3.59 9.09
CA VAL A 266 11.53 3.96 9.27
C VAL A 266 12.46 2.78 8.99
N GLN A 267 13.75 3.06 8.77
CA GLN A 267 14.78 2.04 8.58
C GLN A 267 14.76 0.99 9.71
N GLY A 268 14.75 -0.29 9.33
CA GLY A 268 14.72 -1.42 10.26
C GLY A 268 13.35 -2.12 10.40
N CYS A 269 12.28 -1.53 9.85
CA CYS A 269 10.96 -2.16 9.88
C CYS A 269 10.81 -3.24 8.80
N SER A 270 10.31 -4.43 9.15
CA SER A 270 9.93 -5.48 8.18
C SER A 270 8.44 -5.44 7.87
N ILE A 271 8.09 -5.67 6.60
CA ILE A 271 6.72 -5.63 6.09
C ILE A 271 6.42 -6.89 5.28
N SER A 272 5.33 -7.58 5.60
CA SER A 272 4.83 -8.74 4.85
C SER A 272 3.35 -8.57 4.47
N LEU A 273 3.03 -8.60 3.18
CA LEU A 273 1.68 -8.44 2.65
C LEU A 273 1.28 -9.70 1.89
N SER A 274 0.19 -10.36 2.28
CA SER A 274 -0.25 -11.62 1.66
C SER A 274 -1.73 -11.59 1.29
N SER A 275 -2.04 -11.80 0.02
CA SER A 275 -3.42 -11.77 -0.51
C SER A 275 -4.20 -10.50 -0.13
N SER A 276 -3.50 -9.36 -0.03
CA SER A 276 -4.05 -8.06 0.39
C SER A 276 -4.18 -7.11 -0.81
N SER A 277 -5.02 -6.08 -0.71
CA SER A 277 -5.22 -5.08 -1.78
C SER A 277 -5.16 -3.64 -1.27
N PHE A 278 -4.70 -2.74 -2.14
CA PHE A 278 -4.81 -1.29 -1.99
C PHE A 278 -5.67 -0.77 -3.13
N ASP A 279 -6.85 -0.24 -2.81
CA ASP A 279 -7.90 0.04 -3.79
C ASP A 279 -8.25 1.52 -3.86
N ASN A 280 -8.00 2.12 -5.03
CA ASN A 280 -8.43 3.47 -5.44
C ASN A 280 -8.01 4.60 -4.47
N ILE A 281 -6.79 4.49 -3.93
CA ILE A 281 -6.22 5.50 -3.02
C ILE A 281 -5.52 6.59 -3.84
N GLN A 282 -5.88 7.85 -3.61
CA GLN A 282 -5.23 8.99 -4.23
C GLN A 282 -4.33 9.74 -3.25
N GLN A 283 -3.15 10.16 -3.71
CA GLN A 283 -2.15 10.90 -2.94
C GLN A 283 -1.79 12.21 -3.62
N ASN A 284 -1.42 13.23 -2.83
CA ASN A 284 -1.00 14.53 -3.38
C ASN A 284 0.46 14.54 -3.84
N SER A 285 1.36 13.97 -3.03
CA SER A 285 2.81 14.08 -3.27
C SER A 285 3.65 12.92 -2.74
N GLU A 286 3.02 11.91 -2.16
CA GLU A 286 3.68 10.81 -1.47
C GLU A 286 3.27 9.44 -2.06
N PRO A 287 4.14 8.42 -2.04
CA PRO A 287 3.75 7.06 -2.42
C PRO A 287 2.64 6.51 -1.52
N LEU A 288 2.05 5.36 -1.89
CA LEU A 288 1.28 4.58 -0.92
C LEU A 288 2.15 4.22 0.28
N PHE A 289 3.38 3.80 0.01
CA PHE A 289 4.38 3.52 1.02
C PHE A 289 5.79 3.48 0.45
N THR A 290 6.74 3.94 1.27
CA THR A 290 8.18 3.77 1.08
C THR A 290 8.71 2.76 2.08
N ILE A 291 9.50 1.80 1.60
CA ILE A 291 10.10 0.75 2.44
C ILE A 291 11.62 0.80 2.33
N PRO A 292 12.31 1.25 3.38
CA PRO A 292 13.76 1.23 3.44
C PRO A 292 14.28 -0.15 3.88
N VAL A 293 14.83 -0.90 2.94
CA VAL A 293 15.34 -2.28 3.13
C VAL A 293 16.85 -2.27 3.39
N GLN A 294 17.24 -2.91 4.50
CA GLN A 294 18.62 -3.07 4.95
C GLN A 294 18.79 -4.44 5.65
N SER A 295 19.98 -4.72 6.20
CA SER A 295 20.26 -5.94 6.95
C SER A 295 19.20 -6.25 8.00
N ASN A 296 18.76 -7.51 8.06
CA ASN A 296 17.68 -8.03 8.92
C ASN A 296 16.27 -7.44 8.65
N VAL A 297 16.09 -6.67 7.58
CA VAL A 297 14.78 -6.24 7.10
C VAL A 297 14.34 -7.13 5.94
N THR A 298 13.10 -7.59 6.01
CA THR A 298 12.44 -8.28 4.90
C THR A 298 11.23 -7.49 4.42
N LEU A 299 11.16 -7.30 3.10
CA LEU A 299 9.94 -6.90 2.41
C LEU A 299 9.42 -8.10 1.63
N GLU A 300 8.26 -8.62 2.01
CA GLU A 300 7.59 -9.70 1.30
C GLU A 300 6.20 -9.24 0.85
N MET A 301 5.91 -9.39 -0.43
CA MET A 301 4.58 -9.20 -0.98
C MET A 301 4.19 -10.44 -1.78
N LEU A 302 3.10 -11.10 -1.38
CA LEU A 302 2.58 -12.31 -2.01
C LEU A 302 1.12 -12.07 -2.41
N ASN A 303 0.77 -12.33 -3.67
CA ASN A 303 -0.60 -12.17 -4.18
C ASN A 303 -1.22 -10.80 -3.84
N THR A 304 -0.40 -9.75 -3.78
CA THR A 304 -0.85 -8.41 -3.36
C THR A 304 -1.22 -7.57 -4.57
N THR A 305 -2.35 -6.87 -4.51
CA THR A 305 -2.85 -6.03 -5.59
C THR A 305 -2.78 -4.55 -5.24
N ILE A 306 -2.12 -3.75 -6.08
CA ILE A 306 -2.11 -2.29 -6.02
C ILE A 306 -2.93 -1.77 -7.21
N ASN A 307 -4.12 -1.25 -6.92
CA ASN A 307 -5.11 -0.91 -7.94
C ASN A 307 -5.57 0.54 -7.82
N GLY A 308 -5.47 1.28 -8.93
CA GLY A 308 -6.10 2.59 -9.05
C GLY A 308 -5.44 3.69 -8.20
N TYR A 309 -4.15 3.55 -7.88
CA TYR A 309 -3.39 4.63 -7.25
C TYR A 309 -3.31 5.86 -8.16
N VAL A 310 -3.44 7.07 -7.61
CA VAL A 310 -3.25 8.30 -8.38
C VAL A 310 -2.40 9.31 -7.61
N ASN A 311 -1.37 9.86 -8.26
CA ASN A 311 -0.54 10.94 -7.74
C ASN A 311 -0.14 11.95 -8.85
N GLU A 312 -0.12 13.23 -8.49
CA GLU A 312 0.27 14.36 -9.37
C GLU A 312 1.76 14.72 -9.29
N LYS A 313 2.52 14.04 -8.41
CA LYS A 313 3.97 14.11 -8.32
C LYS A 313 4.55 12.77 -8.73
N ALA A 314 5.01 12.69 -9.98
CA ALA A 314 5.55 11.47 -10.57
C ALA A 314 6.62 10.78 -9.70
N GLU A 315 7.51 11.55 -9.09
CA GLU A 315 8.62 11.05 -8.26
C GLU A 315 8.17 10.13 -7.11
N ALA A 316 6.92 10.25 -6.68
CA ALA A 316 6.39 9.44 -5.60
C ALA A 316 6.16 7.98 -6.00
N SER A 317 5.79 7.68 -7.26
CA SER A 317 5.34 6.33 -7.68
C SER A 317 4.19 5.78 -6.81
N SER A 318 3.66 4.58 -7.11
CA SER A 318 2.68 3.96 -6.18
C SER A 318 3.38 3.31 -4.99
N VAL A 319 4.46 2.56 -5.25
CA VAL A 319 5.29 1.91 -4.24
C VAL A 319 6.75 2.27 -4.48
N VAL A 320 7.47 2.59 -3.41
CA VAL A 320 8.91 2.88 -3.45
C VAL A 320 9.66 1.91 -2.54
N ILE A 321 10.67 1.26 -3.09
CA ILE A 321 11.59 0.37 -2.37
C ILE A 321 12.97 1.04 -2.37
N GLU A 322 13.46 1.36 -1.18
CA GLU A 322 14.78 1.95 -0.97
C GLU A 322 15.74 0.89 -0.43
N HIS A 323 16.62 0.35 -1.27
CA HIS A 323 17.50 -0.76 -0.92
C HIS A 323 18.91 -0.28 -0.58
N TYR A 324 19.35 -0.51 0.66
CA TYR A 324 20.62 -0.04 1.22
C TYR A 324 21.75 -1.08 1.17
N GLY A 325 21.66 -2.05 0.27
CA GLY A 325 22.74 -3.01 -0.05
C GLY A 325 22.58 -4.40 0.58
N THR A 326 21.85 -4.50 1.70
CA THR A 326 21.60 -5.74 2.46
C THR A 326 20.11 -5.89 2.74
N GLY A 327 19.66 -7.09 3.11
CA GLY A 327 18.23 -7.39 3.28
C GLY A 327 17.63 -8.10 2.07
N VAL A 328 16.36 -8.49 2.17
CA VAL A 328 15.68 -9.26 1.13
C VAL A 328 14.35 -8.60 0.79
N THR A 329 14.13 -8.43 -0.51
CA THR A 329 12.88 -7.95 -1.07
C THR A 329 12.32 -8.96 -2.05
N THR A 330 11.11 -9.45 -1.80
CA THR A 330 10.44 -10.44 -2.67
C THR A 330 9.02 -10.02 -2.95
N LEU A 331 8.71 -9.83 -4.24
CA LEU A 331 7.36 -9.57 -4.75
C LEU A 331 6.96 -10.76 -5.61
N THR A 332 5.98 -11.56 -5.17
CA THR A 332 5.51 -12.77 -5.88
C THR A 332 4.02 -12.70 -6.18
N ASN A 333 3.64 -12.94 -7.44
CA ASN A 333 2.25 -12.89 -7.91
C ASN A 333 1.55 -11.54 -7.60
N CYS A 334 2.30 -10.44 -7.52
CA CYS A 334 1.74 -9.13 -7.27
C CYS A 334 1.14 -8.52 -8.54
N VAL A 335 0.08 -7.74 -8.39
CA VAL A 335 -0.60 -7.07 -9.50
C VAL A 335 -0.57 -5.57 -9.29
N PHE A 336 0.03 -4.83 -10.21
CA PHE A 336 -0.01 -3.38 -10.26
C PHE A 336 -0.88 -2.98 -11.44
N VAL A 337 -2.07 -2.46 -11.18
CA VAL A 337 -3.06 -2.17 -12.22
C VAL A 337 -3.64 -0.77 -12.10
N CYS A 338 -3.76 -0.07 -13.23
CA CYS A 338 -4.39 1.24 -13.32
C CYS A 338 -3.78 2.32 -12.40
N ASN A 339 -2.50 2.20 -12.05
CA ASN A 339 -1.80 3.20 -11.23
C ASN A 339 -1.34 4.38 -12.10
N VAL A 340 -1.42 5.60 -11.57
CA VAL A 340 -1.09 6.84 -12.27
C VAL A 340 -0.13 7.68 -11.43
N ALA A 341 1.11 7.87 -11.90
CA ALA A 341 2.13 8.70 -11.26
C ALA A 341 2.76 9.66 -12.30
N LYS A 342 2.10 10.80 -12.55
CA LYS A 342 2.52 11.77 -13.59
C LYS A 342 2.64 13.19 -13.04
N THR A 343 3.47 14.03 -13.63
CA THR A 343 3.68 15.44 -13.23
C THR A 343 3.63 16.39 -14.43
N LYS A 344 3.31 17.66 -14.17
CA LYS A 344 3.40 18.73 -15.16
C LYS A 344 4.81 19.34 -15.28
N THR A 345 5.80 18.72 -14.66
CA THR A 345 7.18 19.25 -14.58
C THR A 345 8.14 18.37 -15.38
N SER A 346 9.34 18.88 -15.69
CA SER A 346 10.37 18.12 -16.41
C SER A 346 11.07 17.07 -15.54
N LYS A 347 10.51 16.71 -14.39
CA LYS A 347 11.05 15.68 -13.50
C LYS A 347 10.80 14.33 -14.13
N ILE A 348 11.82 13.48 -14.11
CA ILE A 348 12.02 12.47 -15.17
C ILE A 348 11.68 11.04 -14.73
N TYR A 349 11.05 10.84 -13.58
CA TYR A 349 10.84 9.51 -13.01
C TYR A 349 9.51 9.42 -12.27
N GLY A 350 8.93 8.22 -12.29
CA GLY A 350 7.62 7.91 -11.72
C GLY A 350 7.00 6.75 -12.46
N ALA A 351 6.56 5.72 -11.72
CA ALA A 351 5.98 4.49 -12.24
C ALA A 351 5.03 3.86 -11.21
N ALA A 352 4.44 2.71 -11.52
CA ALA A 352 3.75 1.92 -10.50
C ALA A 352 4.72 1.50 -9.38
N LEU A 353 5.91 1.00 -9.73
CA LEU A 353 6.93 0.59 -8.78
C LEU A 353 8.24 1.35 -9.04
N THR A 354 8.85 1.90 -7.99
CA THR A 354 10.21 2.42 -8.03
C THR A 354 11.13 1.63 -7.10
N ILE A 355 12.28 1.22 -7.61
CA ILE A 355 13.35 0.56 -6.85
C ILE A 355 14.58 1.46 -6.89
N GLN A 356 14.96 1.99 -5.74
CA GLN A 356 16.12 2.87 -5.56
C GLN A 356 17.23 2.11 -4.83
N PHE A 357 18.35 1.90 -5.51
CA PHE A 357 19.55 1.31 -4.91
C PHE A 357 20.48 2.42 -4.39
N TYR A 358 20.69 2.46 -3.07
CA TYR A 358 21.64 3.40 -2.45
C TYR A 358 23.07 2.85 -2.40
N GLN A 359 23.24 1.54 -2.55
CA GLN A 359 24.53 0.86 -2.56
C GLN A 359 24.58 -0.18 -3.69
N GLY A 360 25.77 -0.37 -4.26
CA GLY A 360 26.05 -1.40 -5.26
C GLY A 360 26.40 -2.76 -4.67
N ASN A 361 26.59 -3.77 -5.54
CA ASN A 361 27.01 -5.14 -5.18
C ASN A 361 26.14 -5.79 -4.10
N LEU A 362 24.87 -5.97 -4.40
CA LEU A 362 23.94 -6.68 -3.51
C LEU A 362 24.43 -8.11 -3.25
N GLU A 363 24.03 -8.67 -2.09
CA GLU A 363 24.07 -10.11 -1.88
C GLU A 363 23.26 -10.83 -2.99
N VAL A 364 23.61 -12.09 -3.29
CA VAL A 364 22.99 -12.83 -4.41
C VAL A 364 21.46 -12.87 -4.22
N VAL A 365 20.73 -12.23 -5.15
CA VAL A 365 19.27 -11.99 -5.16
C VAL A 365 18.77 -11.18 -3.94
N GLY A 366 19.20 -9.92 -3.84
CA GLY A 366 18.66 -8.98 -2.84
C GLY A 366 17.25 -8.47 -3.17
N VAL A 367 16.88 -8.41 -4.46
CA VAL A 367 15.55 -8.00 -4.91
C VAL A 367 15.03 -8.95 -5.98
N GLU A 368 13.89 -9.58 -5.73
CA GLU A 368 13.22 -10.52 -6.63
C GLU A 368 11.78 -10.11 -6.90
N LEU A 369 11.42 -10.04 -8.19
CA LEU A 369 10.06 -9.90 -8.68
C LEU A 369 9.72 -11.16 -9.48
N ALA A 370 8.78 -11.96 -9.00
CA ALA A 370 8.39 -13.22 -9.60
C ALA A 370 6.90 -13.25 -9.94
N ASN A 371 6.55 -13.58 -11.19
CA ASN A 371 5.16 -13.74 -11.64
C ASN A 371 4.28 -12.49 -11.42
N CYS A 372 4.88 -11.30 -11.38
CA CYS A 372 4.14 -10.05 -11.20
C CYS A 372 3.49 -9.59 -12.51
N VAL A 373 2.34 -8.92 -12.40
CA VAL A 373 1.62 -8.33 -13.53
C VAL A 373 1.57 -6.82 -13.38
N PHE A 374 2.01 -6.11 -14.42
CA PHE A 374 1.90 -4.65 -14.52
C PHE A 374 0.99 -4.33 -15.71
N ASP A 375 -0.22 -3.86 -15.44
CA ASP A 375 -1.24 -3.62 -16.46
C ASP A 375 -1.82 -2.20 -16.39
N ARG A 376 -1.84 -1.49 -17.53
CA ARG A 376 -2.46 -0.15 -17.67
C ARG A 376 -1.93 0.89 -16.67
N ASN A 377 -0.65 0.81 -16.32
CA ASN A 377 -0.02 1.82 -15.46
C ASN A 377 0.48 3.00 -16.29
N ILE A 378 0.32 4.20 -15.75
CA ILE A 378 0.76 5.46 -16.35
C ILE A 378 1.78 6.07 -15.41
N GLY A 379 2.98 6.32 -15.89
CA GLY A 379 3.96 7.11 -15.14
C GLY A 379 4.66 8.10 -16.05
N GLU A 380 5.53 8.93 -15.49
CA GLU A 380 6.12 10.04 -16.25
C GLU A 380 7.06 9.53 -17.35
N SER A 381 8.18 8.90 -16.98
CA SER A 381 9.09 8.28 -17.96
C SER A 381 8.96 6.76 -18.02
N CYS A 382 8.11 6.19 -17.16
CA CYS A 382 7.80 4.77 -17.16
C CYS A 382 6.46 4.42 -16.55
N GLY A 383 5.68 3.52 -17.17
CA GLY A 383 4.41 3.08 -16.61
C GLY A 383 4.60 2.08 -15.46
N ALA A 384 5.41 1.04 -15.66
CA ALA A 384 5.47 -0.09 -14.72
C ALA A 384 6.58 0.02 -13.67
N ILE A 385 7.86 -0.01 -14.06
CA ILE A 385 8.99 -0.07 -13.11
C ILE A 385 10.06 0.97 -13.44
N THR A 386 10.37 1.83 -12.48
CA THR A 386 11.57 2.68 -12.52
C THR A 386 12.65 2.10 -11.61
N ILE A 387 13.87 1.96 -12.12
CA ILE A 387 15.02 1.45 -11.37
C ILE A 387 16.11 2.52 -11.32
N GLN A 388 16.56 2.90 -10.13
CA GLN A 388 17.43 4.06 -9.93
C GLN A 388 18.63 3.74 -9.02
N GLY A 389 19.69 4.55 -9.11
CA GLY A 389 20.85 4.48 -8.21
C GLY A 389 22.09 3.80 -8.79
N GLU A 390 22.81 3.05 -7.95
CA GLU A 390 24.08 2.41 -8.30
C GLU A 390 23.89 1.20 -9.23
N SER A 391 24.41 1.29 -10.46
CA SER A 391 24.17 0.25 -11.48
C SER A 391 24.81 -1.10 -11.16
N SER A 392 25.85 -1.14 -10.32
CA SER A 392 26.43 -2.41 -9.84
C SER A 392 25.50 -3.21 -8.92
N ALA A 393 24.39 -2.62 -8.43
CA ALA A 393 23.37 -3.34 -7.66
C ALA A 393 22.55 -4.32 -8.52
N LEU A 394 22.53 -4.13 -9.84
CA LEU A 394 21.73 -4.93 -10.77
C LEU A 394 22.12 -6.42 -10.79
N THR A 395 23.28 -6.80 -10.26
CA THR A 395 23.69 -8.20 -10.11
C THR A 395 22.84 -8.98 -9.11
N GLY A 396 22.17 -8.30 -8.17
CA GLY A 396 21.25 -8.91 -7.22
C GLY A 396 19.78 -8.61 -7.50
N LEU A 397 19.45 -8.09 -8.68
CA LEU A 397 18.07 -7.88 -9.12
C LEU A 397 17.65 -9.03 -10.05
N ALA A 398 16.54 -9.68 -9.72
CA ALA A 398 15.90 -10.69 -10.56
C ALA A 398 14.44 -10.32 -10.86
N ILE A 399 14.06 -10.33 -12.14
CA ILE A 399 12.70 -10.11 -12.63
C ILE A 399 12.34 -11.32 -13.49
N THR A 400 11.47 -12.17 -12.97
CA THR A 400 11.24 -13.52 -13.47
C THR A 400 9.76 -13.76 -13.75
N SER A 401 9.43 -14.25 -14.95
CA SER A 401 8.05 -14.58 -15.34
C SER A 401 7.05 -13.43 -15.19
N CYS A 402 7.53 -12.18 -15.21
CA CYS A 402 6.67 -11.01 -15.09
C CYS A 402 5.99 -10.67 -16.43
N ARG A 403 4.75 -10.17 -16.34
CA ARG A 403 3.94 -9.77 -17.50
C ARG A 403 3.68 -8.27 -17.47
N PHE A 404 3.99 -7.60 -18.57
CA PHE A 404 3.77 -6.17 -18.75
C PHE A 404 2.75 -5.92 -19.86
N GLN A 405 1.75 -5.07 -19.61
CA GLN A 405 0.65 -4.85 -20.53
C GLN A 405 0.19 -3.40 -20.52
N ASN A 406 0.12 -2.76 -21.69
CA ASN A 406 -0.49 -1.44 -21.86
C ASN A 406 0.02 -0.38 -20.86
N ASN A 407 1.25 -0.53 -20.39
CA ASN A 407 1.89 0.48 -19.55
C ASN A 407 2.36 1.63 -20.44
N VAL A 408 2.41 2.84 -19.89
CA VAL A 408 2.72 4.04 -20.67
C VAL A 408 3.58 5.02 -19.91
N ALA A 409 4.61 5.51 -20.59
CA ALA A 409 5.32 6.73 -20.23
C ALA A 409 4.59 7.95 -20.78
N TYR A 410 4.06 8.80 -19.90
CA TYR A 410 3.34 10.02 -20.22
C TYR A 410 4.22 11.08 -20.89
N SER A 411 5.52 11.11 -20.55
CA SER A 411 6.49 12.07 -21.04
C SER A 411 6.66 12.05 -22.55
N ILE A 412 6.28 10.96 -23.24
CA ILE A 412 6.31 10.91 -24.71
C ILE A 412 5.41 11.99 -25.35
N PHE A 413 4.32 12.37 -24.69
CA PHE A 413 3.37 13.38 -25.21
C PHE A 413 3.80 14.81 -24.89
N LEU A 414 4.43 15.03 -23.74
CA LEU A 414 4.83 16.36 -23.28
C LEU A 414 6.28 16.73 -23.63
N PHE A 415 7.18 15.75 -23.61
CA PHE A 415 8.62 15.93 -23.68
C PHE A 415 9.27 14.92 -24.64
N PRO A 416 9.05 15.04 -25.96
CA PRO A 416 9.48 14.04 -26.95
C PRO A 416 11.00 13.87 -27.06
N THR A 417 11.79 14.76 -26.45
CA THR A 417 13.26 14.66 -26.39
C THR A 417 13.76 13.84 -25.20
N ILE A 418 12.88 13.45 -24.28
CA ILE A 418 13.24 12.68 -23.09
C ILE A 418 13.20 11.19 -23.42
N VAL A 419 14.23 10.48 -22.99
CA VAL A 419 14.28 9.02 -23.09
C VAL A 419 13.29 8.42 -22.10
N HIS A 420 12.46 7.50 -22.57
CA HIS A 420 11.40 6.87 -21.79
C HIS A 420 11.32 5.37 -22.11
N ALA A 421 10.58 4.64 -21.28
CA ALA A 421 10.26 3.24 -21.48
C ALA A 421 8.89 2.93 -20.90
N ASN A 422 8.01 2.25 -21.62
CA ASN A 422 6.67 1.97 -21.15
C ASN A 422 6.66 0.97 -19.98
N ASP A 423 7.56 -0.02 -19.97
CA ASP A 423 7.59 -1.06 -18.93
C ASP A 423 8.70 -0.86 -17.91
N ILE A 424 9.96 -0.74 -18.36
CA ILE A 424 11.10 -0.66 -17.42
C ILE A 424 12.06 0.44 -17.85
N TYR A 425 12.24 1.43 -16.98
CA TYR A 425 13.16 2.53 -17.19
C TYR A 425 14.30 2.51 -16.18
N PHE A 426 15.54 2.44 -16.68
CA PHE A 426 16.74 2.49 -15.87
C PHE A 426 17.28 3.93 -15.80
N ASP A 427 17.19 4.49 -14.60
CA ASP A 427 17.62 5.83 -14.26
C ASP A 427 18.96 5.81 -13.53
N MET A 428 19.96 5.18 -14.17
CA MET A 428 21.25 4.85 -13.57
C MET A 428 22.41 5.27 -14.46
N ALA A 429 23.51 5.70 -13.84
CA ALA A 429 24.75 5.98 -14.57
C ALA A 429 25.45 4.67 -14.99
N ASN A 430 26.10 4.67 -16.15
CA ASN A 430 26.90 3.56 -16.68
C ASN A 430 26.14 2.23 -16.89
N VAL A 431 24.80 2.25 -16.88
CA VAL A 431 23.97 1.04 -16.99
C VAL A 431 24.10 0.33 -18.35
N GLN A 432 24.52 1.08 -19.38
CA GLN A 432 24.70 0.58 -20.74
C GLN A 432 25.63 -0.65 -20.81
N SER A 433 26.75 -0.66 -20.08
CA SER A 433 27.70 -1.77 -20.14
C SER A 433 27.14 -3.06 -19.53
N ILE A 434 26.21 -2.95 -18.58
CA ILE A 434 25.55 -4.09 -17.93
C ILE A 434 24.46 -4.63 -18.85
N LEU A 435 23.62 -3.75 -19.39
CA LEU A 435 22.48 -4.12 -20.23
C LEU A 435 22.88 -4.56 -21.64
N GLN A 436 23.97 -4.04 -22.20
CA GLN A 436 24.40 -4.34 -23.57
C GLN A 436 25.65 -5.25 -23.63
N GLY A 437 26.40 -5.38 -22.52
CA GLY A 437 27.68 -6.09 -22.49
C GLY A 437 27.58 -7.59 -22.18
N SER A 438 26.41 -8.09 -21.78
CA SER A 438 26.17 -9.52 -21.52
C SER A 438 25.24 -10.09 -22.59
N GLN A 439 25.64 -11.19 -23.25
CA GLN A 439 24.72 -11.92 -24.14
C GLN A 439 23.63 -12.66 -23.36
N GLU A 440 23.72 -12.68 -22.03
CA GLU A 440 22.72 -13.20 -21.10
C GLU A 440 22.62 -12.20 -19.94
N SER A 441 21.73 -11.21 -20.03
CA SER A 441 21.37 -10.41 -18.86
C SER A 441 20.62 -11.31 -17.89
N THR A 442 21.20 -11.62 -16.73
CA THR A 442 20.57 -12.44 -15.68
C THR A 442 19.43 -11.71 -14.96
N ILE A 443 19.19 -10.44 -15.28
CA ILE A 443 18.14 -9.62 -14.66
C ILE A 443 16.76 -10.15 -15.06
N PHE A 444 16.60 -10.61 -16.30
CA PHE A 444 15.31 -10.99 -16.86
C PHE A 444 15.28 -12.47 -17.22
N SER A 445 14.22 -13.16 -16.81
CA SER A 445 13.94 -14.52 -17.25
C SER A 445 12.44 -14.71 -17.47
N ASP A 446 12.06 -15.36 -18.57
CA ASP A 446 10.68 -15.70 -18.94
C ASP A 446 9.66 -14.54 -18.88
N CYS A 447 10.13 -13.29 -19.00
CA CYS A 447 9.27 -12.12 -18.97
C CYS A 447 8.63 -11.86 -20.34
N VAL A 448 7.41 -11.32 -20.33
CA VAL A 448 6.69 -10.99 -21.56
C VAL A 448 6.12 -9.59 -21.46
N SER A 449 6.25 -8.81 -22.54
CA SER A 449 5.63 -7.49 -22.65
C SER A 449 4.76 -7.39 -23.89
N TYR A 450 3.59 -6.79 -23.68
CA TYR A 450 2.62 -6.41 -24.71
C TYR A 450 2.42 -4.89 -24.78
N SER A 451 3.23 -4.12 -24.06
CA SER A 451 3.21 -2.66 -24.13
C SER A 451 3.84 -2.16 -25.43
N ALA A 452 3.59 -0.89 -25.72
CA ALA A 452 4.20 -0.16 -26.82
C ALA A 452 5.74 -0.11 -26.69
N THR A 453 6.45 -0.07 -27.81
CA THR A 453 7.90 0.24 -27.81
C THR A 453 8.09 1.76 -27.63
N PRO A 454 9.12 2.24 -26.90
CA PRO A 454 10.14 1.50 -26.14
C PRO A 454 9.59 0.77 -24.93
N LYS A 455 9.89 -0.52 -24.78
CA LYS A 455 9.50 -1.32 -23.60
C LYS A 455 10.52 -1.17 -22.48
N ILE A 456 11.80 -1.26 -22.83
CA ILE A 456 12.92 -1.09 -21.90
C ILE A 456 13.90 -0.04 -22.44
N ASN A 457 14.25 0.92 -21.58
CA ASN A 457 15.18 1.99 -21.94
C ASN A 457 15.93 2.55 -20.73
N TYR A 458 16.88 3.45 -20.96
CA TYR A 458 17.70 4.05 -19.90
C TYR A 458 18.03 5.54 -20.16
N ARG A 459 18.22 6.33 -19.09
CA ARG A 459 18.30 7.81 -19.11
C ARG A 459 19.12 8.45 -20.23
N SER A 460 20.24 7.85 -20.60
CA SER A 460 21.20 8.42 -21.56
C SER A 460 21.35 7.57 -22.83
N ASN A 461 20.34 6.76 -23.15
CA ASN A 461 20.38 5.98 -24.38
C ASN A 461 20.27 6.88 -25.62
N THR A 462 21.25 6.79 -26.50
CA THR A 462 21.26 7.45 -27.82
C THR A 462 21.03 6.46 -28.96
N GLY A 463 20.96 5.16 -28.66
CA GLY A 463 20.72 4.08 -29.60
C GLY A 463 19.28 3.60 -29.61
N GLN A 464 19.08 2.36 -30.05
CA GLN A 464 17.77 1.70 -30.01
C GLN A 464 17.40 1.31 -28.56
N PRO A 465 16.11 1.25 -28.23
CA PRO A 465 15.64 0.63 -27.00
C PRO A 465 16.22 -0.77 -26.80
N VAL A 466 16.38 -1.20 -25.55
CA VAL A 466 16.94 -2.51 -25.20
C VAL A 466 15.82 -3.54 -24.98
N ASP A 467 14.77 -3.46 -25.79
CA ASP A 467 13.58 -4.33 -25.72
C ASP A 467 13.91 -5.82 -25.88
N SER A 468 15.04 -6.15 -26.53
CA SER A 468 15.53 -7.53 -26.70
C SER A 468 15.86 -8.22 -25.38
N LEU A 469 16.02 -7.48 -24.28
CA LEU A 469 16.28 -8.05 -22.95
C LEU A 469 15.11 -8.86 -22.37
N LEU A 470 13.90 -8.68 -22.88
CA LEU A 470 12.73 -9.50 -22.51
C LEU A 470 12.67 -10.85 -23.27
N GLY A 471 13.70 -11.20 -24.06
CA GLY A 471 13.79 -12.46 -24.80
C GLY A 471 12.90 -12.54 -26.05
N GLU A 472 12.88 -13.71 -26.71
CA GLU A 472 12.07 -13.94 -27.93
C GLU A 472 10.55 -13.86 -27.68
N GLY A 473 10.10 -14.09 -26.43
CA GLY A 473 8.70 -13.93 -26.00
C GLY A 473 8.17 -12.49 -26.08
N ALA A 474 9.03 -11.48 -26.16
CA ALA A 474 8.62 -10.09 -26.44
C ALA A 474 8.26 -9.84 -27.91
N ASN A 475 8.48 -10.84 -28.78
CA ASN A 475 8.24 -10.82 -30.22
C ASN A 475 7.20 -11.87 -30.66
N ILE A 476 6.22 -12.19 -29.80
CA ILE A 476 5.13 -13.11 -30.16
C ILE A 476 4.48 -12.65 -31.47
N THR A 477 4.45 -13.55 -32.46
CA THR A 477 3.69 -13.37 -33.70
C THR A 477 2.21 -13.55 -33.40
N SER A 478 1.59 -12.46 -32.97
CA SER A 478 0.15 -12.31 -32.82
C SER A 478 -0.59 -12.48 -34.15
N PRO A 479 -1.88 -12.84 -34.17
CA PRO A 479 -2.67 -12.80 -35.39
C PRO A 479 -2.89 -11.34 -35.84
N ALA A 480 -3.00 -11.13 -37.15
CA ALA A 480 -3.30 -9.81 -37.72
C ALA A 480 -4.73 -9.32 -37.40
N THR A 481 -5.60 -10.23 -36.96
CA THR A 481 -6.98 -9.96 -36.56
C THR A 481 -7.29 -10.67 -35.25
N VAL A 482 -7.80 -9.92 -34.28
CA VAL A 482 -8.24 -10.42 -32.97
C VAL A 482 -9.67 -9.99 -32.68
N TYR A 483 -10.40 -10.83 -31.96
CA TYR A 483 -11.79 -10.63 -31.59
C TYR A 483 -11.94 -10.37 -30.09
N VAL A 484 -12.86 -9.47 -29.75
CA VAL A 484 -13.22 -9.10 -28.36
C VAL A 484 -14.70 -9.34 -28.13
N SER A 485 -15.07 -9.90 -26.99
CA SER A 485 -16.46 -10.13 -26.59
C SER A 485 -16.63 -9.96 -25.09
N GLY A 486 -17.75 -9.39 -24.66
CA GLY A 486 -18.07 -9.30 -23.22
C GLY A 486 -18.19 -10.67 -22.53
N SER A 487 -18.36 -11.74 -23.31
CA SER A 487 -18.37 -13.15 -22.85
C SER A 487 -17.04 -13.89 -23.07
N GLY A 488 -16.02 -13.19 -23.59
CA GLY A 488 -14.68 -13.73 -23.81
C GLY A 488 -13.89 -13.91 -22.50
N SER A 489 -12.61 -14.24 -22.63
CA SER A 489 -11.71 -14.43 -21.48
C SER A 489 -10.34 -13.84 -21.77
N ASP A 490 -9.81 -13.01 -20.87
CA ASP A 490 -8.44 -12.48 -21.00
C ASP A 490 -7.37 -13.44 -20.49
N THR A 491 -7.77 -14.45 -19.71
CA THR A 491 -6.86 -15.49 -19.18
C THR A 491 -6.76 -16.69 -20.11
N THR A 492 -7.85 -17.07 -20.78
CA THR A 492 -7.91 -18.28 -21.63
C THR A 492 -8.29 -18.02 -23.08
N GLY A 493 -8.65 -16.77 -23.42
CA GLY A 493 -8.94 -16.37 -24.79
C GLY A 493 -7.71 -16.46 -25.68
N THR A 494 -7.90 -16.84 -26.94
CA THR A 494 -6.84 -16.83 -27.96
C THR A 494 -6.93 -15.59 -28.86
N GLY A 495 -8.04 -14.85 -28.77
CA GLY A 495 -8.34 -13.75 -29.67
C GLY A 495 -9.00 -14.21 -30.98
N ASP A 496 -9.33 -15.49 -31.12
CA ASP A 496 -10.09 -16.00 -32.26
C ASP A 496 -11.59 -15.68 -32.12
N ILE A 497 -12.34 -15.70 -33.22
CA ILE A 497 -13.78 -15.41 -33.21
C ILE A 497 -14.57 -16.34 -32.27
N THR A 498 -14.13 -17.60 -32.13
CA THR A 498 -14.76 -18.61 -31.28
C THR A 498 -14.22 -18.60 -29.85
N ASN A 499 -13.09 -17.95 -29.60
CA ASN A 499 -12.48 -17.82 -28.28
C ASN A 499 -11.89 -16.40 -28.09
N PRO A 500 -12.76 -15.37 -28.08
CA PRO A 500 -12.33 -13.98 -28.08
C PRO A 500 -11.74 -13.56 -26.73
N TYR A 501 -10.95 -12.49 -26.74
CA TYR A 501 -10.56 -11.80 -25.51
C TYR A 501 -11.76 -11.10 -24.88
N GLN A 502 -11.71 -10.88 -23.56
CA GLN A 502 -12.76 -10.18 -22.83
C GLN A 502 -12.62 -8.66 -22.97
N THR A 503 -11.39 -8.15 -22.86
CA THR A 503 -11.12 -6.72 -22.89
C THR A 503 -10.43 -6.28 -24.17
N PHE A 504 -10.69 -5.02 -24.55
CA PHE A 504 -10.03 -4.39 -25.68
C PHE A 504 -8.52 -4.22 -25.45
N SER A 505 -8.12 -3.84 -24.23
CA SER A 505 -6.71 -3.69 -23.84
C SER A 505 -5.93 -4.98 -24.02
N GLN A 506 -6.52 -6.12 -23.68
CA GLN A 506 -5.93 -7.43 -23.89
C GLN A 506 -5.82 -7.77 -25.38
N ALA A 507 -6.85 -7.49 -26.18
CA ALA A 507 -6.78 -7.73 -27.62
C ALA A 507 -5.75 -6.83 -28.32
N TYR A 508 -5.67 -5.55 -27.97
CA TYR A 508 -4.68 -4.63 -28.51
C TYR A 508 -3.24 -5.05 -28.15
N ALA A 509 -3.04 -5.57 -26.94
CA ALA A 509 -1.78 -6.17 -26.51
C ALA A 509 -1.37 -7.37 -27.40
N HIS A 510 -2.34 -8.14 -27.90
CA HIS A 510 -2.14 -9.40 -28.62
C HIS A 510 -2.42 -9.34 -30.13
N VAL A 511 -2.44 -8.16 -30.76
CA VAL A 511 -2.58 -8.04 -32.22
C VAL A 511 -1.23 -7.81 -32.89
N ASP A 512 -1.04 -8.33 -34.12
CA ASP A 512 0.19 -8.06 -34.89
C ASP A 512 0.27 -6.60 -35.33
N LYS A 513 1.12 -5.86 -34.63
CA LYS A 513 1.41 -4.44 -34.85
C LYS A 513 2.36 -4.19 -36.03
N ARG A 514 2.99 -5.21 -36.63
CA ARG A 514 3.90 -5.04 -37.78
C ARG A 514 3.18 -4.76 -39.10
N LYS A 515 1.86 -4.95 -39.14
CA LYS A 515 0.99 -4.77 -40.32
C LYS A 515 -0.25 -3.95 -39.95
N LEU A 516 -1.25 -3.90 -40.83
CA LEU A 516 -2.58 -3.39 -40.49
C LEU A 516 -3.21 -4.32 -39.43
N ALA A 517 -3.15 -3.91 -38.17
CA ALA A 517 -3.77 -4.60 -37.05
C ALA A 517 -5.29 -4.44 -37.11
N GLN A 518 -6.05 -5.51 -36.85
CA GLN A 518 -7.51 -5.48 -36.79
C GLN A 518 -8.02 -5.98 -35.44
N VAL A 519 -8.82 -5.17 -34.75
CA VAL A 519 -9.47 -5.53 -33.49
C VAL A 519 -10.99 -5.45 -33.68
N LEU A 520 -11.66 -6.59 -33.63
CA LEU A 520 -13.08 -6.72 -33.95
C LEU A 520 -13.89 -6.96 -32.68
N LEU A 521 -14.74 -6.02 -32.30
CA LEU A 521 -15.55 -6.05 -31.08
C LEU A 521 -16.94 -6.58 -31.40
N GLN A 522 -17.36 -7.62 -30.69
CA GLN A 522 -18.71 -8.16 -30.76
C GLN A 522 -19.72 -7.22 -30.07
N THR A 523 -21.00 -7.61 -30.04
CA THR A 523 -22.04 -6.85 -29.32
C THR A 523 -21.71 -6.80 -27.82
N GLY A 524 -21.79 -5.61 -27.22
CA GLY A 524 -21.50 -5.41 -25.79
C GLY A 524 -21.03 -4.00 -25.44
N ILE A 525 -20.78 -3.79 -24.14
CA ILE A 525 -20.17 -2.57 -23.61
C ILE A 525 -18.72 -2.91 -23.27
N PHE A 526 -17.79 -2.14 -23.82
CA PHE A 526 -16.36 -2.33 -23.64
C PHE A 526 -15.77 -1.11 -22.95
N ASN A 527 -15.03 -1.36 -21.88
CA ASN A 527 -14.35 -0.31 -21.15
C ASN A 527 -12.93 -0.15 -21.71
N VAL A 528 -12.70 0.98 -22.34
CA VAL A 528 -11.43 1.44 -22.89
C VAL A 528 -11.07 2.71 -22.16
N SER A 529 -10.26 2.57 -21.12
CA SER A 529 -9.59 3.70 -20.51
C SER A 529 -8.14 3.67 -20.97
N PHE A 530 -7.73 4.71 -21.71
CA PHE A 530 -6.34 4.96 -22.05
C PHE A 530 -5.67 3.80 -22.83
N THR A 531 -6.05 3.55 -24.09
CA THR A 531 -5.25 2.68 -24.97
C THR A 531 -4.25 3.51 -25.77
N LEU A 532 -2.97 3.27 -25.53
CA LEU A 532 -1.87 3.82 -26.30
C LEU A 532 -1.75 3.10 -27.64
N ILE A 533 -1.96 3.84 -28.73
CA ILE A 533 -1.75 3.41 -30.10
C ILE A 533 -0.40 3.96 -30.56
N ASP A 534 0.55 3.07 -30.82
CA ASP A 534 1.95 3.36 -31.16
C ASP A 534 2.34 2.67 -32.48
N ASP A 535 3.17 3.32 -33.30
CA ASP A 535 3.82 2.81 -34.54
C ASP A 535 3.00 1.83 -35.41
N VAL A 536 1.68 2.02 -35.49
CA VAL A 536 0.75 1.05 -36.08
C VAL A 536 -0.32 1.74 -36.92
N ARG A 537 -0.75 1.03 -37.97
CA ARG A 537 -2.05 1.25 -38.61
C ARG A 537 -3.02 0.25 -38.01
N ILE A 538 -4.01 0.72 -37.27
CA ILE A 538 -4.99 -0.15 -36.62
C ILE A 538 -6.39 0.17 -37.12
N PHE A 539 -7.16 -0.90 -37.34
CA PHE A 539 -8.58 -0.85 -37.64
C PHE A 539 -9.36 -1.51 -36.51
N ILE A 540 -10.22 -0.74 -35.85
CA ILE A 540 -11.09 -1.20 -34.79
C ILE A 540 -12.52 -1.13 -35.31
N GLN A 541 -13.22 -2.25 -35.29
CA GLN A 541 -14.60 -2.34 -35.79
C GLN A 541 -15.51 -2.96 -34.76
N GLY A 542 -16.63 -2.30 -34.48
CA GLY A 542 -17.71 -2.83 -33.64
C GLY A 542 -18.73 -3.61 -34.46
N ALA A 543 -19.64 -4.29 -33.77
CA ALA A 543 -20.76 -5.01 -34.39
C ALA A 543 -21.86 -4.07 -34.93
N GLY A 544 -21.79 -2.77 -34.62
CA GLY A 544 -22.78 -1.76 -35.02
C GLY A 544 -22.86 -0.60 -34.03
N ASN A 545 -23.24 0.58 -34.51
CA ASN A 545 -23.29 1.85 -33.75
C ASN A 545 -24.33 1.93 -32.60
N LEU A 546 -25.02 0.83 -32.30
CA LEU A 546 -25.93 0.62 -31.16
C LEU A 546 -25.77 -0.77 -30.54
N LEU A 547 -24.83 -1.58 -31.05
CA LEU A 547 -24.58 -2.95 -30.63
C LEU A 547 -23.25 -3.05 -29.88
N SER A 548 -22.28 -2.20 -30.20
CA SER A 548 -20.99 -2.12 -29.52
C SER A 548 -20.78 -0.72 -28.96
N THR A 549 -20.63 -0.62 -27.66
CA THR A 549 -20.43 0.64 -26.94
C THR A 549 -19.02 0.69 -26.35
N ILE A 550 -18.32 1.82 -26.52
CA ILE A 550 -17.04 2.09 -25.86
C ILE A 550 -17.25 3.13 -24.76
N THR A 551 -16.72 2.84 -23.57
CA THR A 551 -16.76 3.69 -22.37
C THR A 551 -15.37 3.80 -21.75
N ASN A 552 -15.10 4.74 -20.87
CA ASN A 552 -13.82 4.86 -20.14
C ASN A 552 -14.02 4.76 -18.62
N GLY A 553 -14.97 3.93 -18.17
CA GLY A 553 -15.32 3.82 -16.76
C GLY A 553 -14.21 3.28 -15.83
N VAL A 554 -13.13 2.67 -16.35
CA VAL A 554 -12.03 2.12 -15.52
C VAL A 554 -11.14 3.24 -14.98
N GLN A 555 -10.74 4.18 -15.84
CA GLN A 555 -10.06 5.42 -15.49
C GLN A 555 -10.72 6.59 -16.25
N PRO A 556 -11.84 7.13 -15.74
CA PRO A 556 -12.58 8.21 -16.39
C PRO A 556 -11.74 9.45 -16.68
N GLU A 557 -10.75 9.72 -15.84
CA GLU A 557 -9.91 10.92 -15.89
C GLU A 557 -8.69 10.80 -16.83
N GLN A 558 -8.57 9.73 -17.63
CA GLN A 558 -7.43 9.52 -18.53
C GLN A 558 -7.82 9.45 -20.02
N GLY A 559 -9.09 9.70 -20.38
CA GLY A 559 -9.55 9.59 -21.77
C GLY A 559 -9.61 8.14 -22.28
N MET A 560 -9.82 7.95 -23.60
CA MET A 560 -10.01 6.62 -24.20
C MET A 560 -8.82 6.17 -25.07
N PHE A 561 -8.39 6.99 -26.03
CA PHE A 561 -7.38 6.60 -27.01
C PHE A 561 -6.28 7.64 -27.13
N TRP A 562 -5.05 7.17 -27.11
CA TRP A 562 -3.85 7.99 -27.08
C TRP A 562 -2.98 7.60 -28.27
N LEU A 563 -2.93 8.45 -29.28
CA LEU A 563 -2.26 8.16 -30.55
C LEU A 563 -0.89 8.82 -30.54
N GLN A 564 0.19 8.03 -30.59
CA GLN A 564 1.53 8.55 -30.76
C GLN A 564 1.74 9.14 -32.16
N THR A 565 2.84 9.88 -32.35
CA THR A 565 3.22 10.52 -33.62
C THR A 565 3.15 9.55 -34.81
N ASP A 566 2.62 10.04 -35.93
CA ASP A 566 2.51 9.34 -37.22
C ASP A 566 1.69 8.02 -37.22
N THR A 567 0.85 7.78 -36.21
CA THR A 567 -0.03 6.61 -36.14
C THR A 567 -1.33 6.80 -36.93
N VAL A 568 -1.95 5.70 -37.36
CA VAL A 568 -3.25 5.75 -38.06
C VAL A 568 -4.26 4.85 -37.38
N LEU A 569 -5.34 5.47 -36.87
CA LEU A 569 -6.44 4.81 -36.22
C LEU A 569 -7.71 4.93 -37.07
N TYR A 570 -8.23 3.78 -37.50
CA TYR A 570 -9.53 3.67 -38.12
C TYR A 570 -10.51 3.05 -37.12
N ILE A 571 -11.60 3.74 -36.82
CA ILE A 571 -12.65 3.25 -35.93
C ILE A 571 -13.97 3.27 -36.67
N GLU A 572 -14.70 2.15 -36.62
CA GLU A 572 -15.97 1.98 -37.30
C GLU A 572 -17.01 1.25 -36.44
N ASP A 573 -18.29 1.65 -36.57
CA ASP A 573 -19.44 0.92 -36.00
C ASP A 573 -19.53 0.87 -34.46
N PHE A 574 -19.38 2.02 -33.78
CA PHE A 574 -19.49 2.13 -32.31
C PHE A 574 -20.44 3.22 -31.81
N GLU A 575 -20.98 3.04 -30.61
CA GLU A 575 -21.44 4.13 -29.75
C GLU A 575 -20.36 4.50 -28.73
N PHE A 576 -20.01 5.78 -28.61
CA PHE A 576 -19.11 6.30 -27.59
C PHE A 576 -19.91 6.94 -26.46
N ILE A 577 -19.70 6.48 -25.22
CA ILE A 577 -20.24 7.08 -24.01
C ILE A 577 -19.07 7.43 -23.08
N PRO A 578 -18.48 8.62 -23.22
CA PRO A 578 -17.47 9.08 -22.29
C PRO A 578 -18.11 9.30 -20.91
N SER A 579 -17.45 8.76 -19.89
CA SER A 579 -17.72 9.11 -18.50
C SER A 579 -17.53 10.60 -18.31
N LYS A 580 -18.27 11.18 -17.37
CA LYS A 580 -18.18 12.61 -17.04
C LYS A 580 -16.79 12.92 -16.49
N CYS A 581 -15.88 13.35 -17.36
CA CYS A 581 -14.55 13.79 -16.96
C CYS A 581 -14.69 15.07 -16.14
N LEU A 582 -14.14 15.09 -14.92
CA LEU A 582 -14.07 16.30 -14.11
C LEU A 582 -12.87 17.17 -14.53
N SER A 583 -11.87 16.56 -15.18
CA SER A 583 -10.72 17.25 -15.75
C SER A 583 -10.92 17.67 -17.22
N PHE A 584 -10.60 18.92 -17.54
CA PHE A 584 -10.48 19.41 -18.92
C PHE A 584 -9.22 18.88 -19.63
N GLU A 585 -8.31 18.21 -18.92
CA GLU A 585 -7.00 17.80 -19.39
C GLU A 585 -6.94 16.35 -19.90
N ALA A 586 -8.09 15.68 -20.02
CA ALA A 586 -8.17 14.28 -20.46
C ALA A 586 -9.15 14.13 -21.63
N PRO A 587 -8.75 14.51 -22.86
CA PRO A 587 -9.62 14.38 -24.02
C PRO A 587 -9.94 12.92 -24.30
N MET A 588 -11.12 12.65 -24.89
CA MET A 588 -11.50 11.29 -25.32
C MET A 588 -10.47 10.70 -26.29
N PHE A 589 -9.96 11.53 -27.21
CA PHE A 589 -8.88 11.19 -28.13
C PHE A 589 -7.74 12.18 -27.94
N GLU A 590 -6.60 11.69 -27.47
CA GLU A 590 -5.34 12.43 -27.46
C GLU A 590 -4.55 12.07 -28.71
N VAL A 591 -4.37 13.03 -29.62
CA VAL A 591 -3.82 12.76 -30.97
C VAL A 591 -2.48 13.47 -31.14
N GLY A 592 -1.43 12.68 -31.23
CA GLY A 592 -0.07 13.12 -31.49
C GLY A 592 0.11 13.75 -32.87
N LYS A 593 1.24 14.44 -33.04
CA LYS A 593 1.59 15.11 -34.30
C LYS A 593 1.66 14.11 -35.46
N GLY A 594 1.09 14.46 -36.62
CA GLY A 594 1.15 13.63 -37.83
C GLY A 594 0.22 12.41 -37.84
N SER A 595 -0.40 12.10 -36.69
CA SER A 595 -1.32 10.97 -36.55
C SER A 595 -2.68 11.28 -37.16
N ILE A 596 -3.34 10.23 -37.67
CA ILE A 596 -4.64 10.34 -38.34
C ILE A 596 -5.65 9.48 -37.61
N ILE A 597 -6.76 10.09 -37.20
CA ILE A 597 -7.93 9.38 -36.73
C ILE A 597 -9.06 9.47 -37.76
N ARG A 598 -9.66 8.33 -38.12
CA ARG A 598 -10.82 8.25 -39.00
C ARG A 598 -11.94 7.52 -38.30
N LEU A 599 -13.02 8.24 -38.04
CA LEU A 599 -14.24 7.73 -37.41
C LEU A 599 -15.31 7.54 -38.48
N ARG A 600 -15.94 6.36 -38.55
CA ARG A 600 -16.99 6.06 -39.53
C ARG A 600 -18.16 5.36 -38.86
N ARG A 601 -19.38 5.84 -39.10
CA ARG A 601 -20.61 5.29 -38.49
C ARG A 601 -20.49 5.18 -36.95
N CYS A 602 -19.88 6.16 -36.31
CA CYS A 602 -19.82 6.25 -34.85
C CYS A 602 -20.88 7.23 -34.34
N SER A 603 -21.53 6.91 -33.22
CA SER A 603 -22.41 7.82 -32.48
C SER A 603 -21.73 8.27 -31.18
N PHE A 604 -22.03 9.48 -30.71
CA PHE A 604 -21.50 10.02 -29.46
C PHE A 604 -22.66 10.41 -28.57
N ARG A 605 -22.69 9.88 -27.35
CA ARG A 605 -23.76 10.14 -26.39
C ARG A 605 -23.17 10.63 -25.08
N LYS A 606 -23.76 11.68 -24.54
CA LYS A 606 -23.41 12.19 -23.22
C LYS A 606 -24.05 11.30 -22.16
N GLN A 607 -23.27 10.93 -21.15
CA GLN A 607 -23.76 10.22 -19.97
C GLN A 607 -24.63 11.13 -19.09
#